data_AF-F6HYA5-F1
#
_entry.id   AF-F6HYA5-F1
#
_cell.length_a   1.000
_cell.length_b   1.000
_cell.length_c   1.000
_cell.angle_alpha   90.00
_cell.angle_beta   90.00
_cell.angle_gamma   90.00
#
_symmetry.space_group_name_H-M   'P 1'
#
loop_
_entity.id
_entity.type
_entity.pdbx_description
1 polymer ?
#
loop_
_entity_poly.entity_id
_entity_poly.type
_entity_poly.pdbx_seq_one_letter_code
_entity_poly.pdbx_strand_id
1 'polypeptide(L)'
;MNKRASDNSTRLGDSVLDAFDVFHDKNWFWIGAAALLGFAILFNVLFTFSLMYLNPFGNRQAIMSEETATEIEAEQEESKEEPRLRRNSTKRDSIPRSLSSSGGNNSREMAIRRMNSRLSSLSNGNGMSRSGNESLEAANGVAPKRGMILPFTPLAMSFDDVNYYVDMPPEMKEQGVTEDRLQLLRDVTGAFRPGVLTALMGVSGAGKTTLMDVLAGRKTGGYIEGDIRISGFPKKQETFARISGYCEQNDIHSPQVTVRESLIFSAFLRLPKEVSKEEKMIFVDEVMELVELDNLKDAIVGLPGITGLSTEQRKRLTIAVELVANPSIIFMDEPTSGLDARAAAIVMRTVRNTVDTGRTVVCTIHQPSIDIFEAFNELLLMKRGGQVIYSGPLGRNSHKIIEYFEAIPKSRKLKKSITQQHGCWK
;
A
#
# COMPACT_ATOMS: atom_id res chain seq x y z
N MET A 1 19.49 59.68 15.61
CA MET A 1 18.11 59.61 16.14
C MET A 1 17.97 60.41 17.43
N ASN A 2 17.89 61.75 17.38
CA ASN A 2 17.79 62.61 18.58
C ASN A 2 16.57 63.56 18.49
N LYS A 3 15.37 63.00 18.26
CA LYS A 3 14.12 63.74 18.51
C LYS A 3 13.72 63.54 19.98
N ARG A 4 13.17 64.58 20.60
CA ARG A 4 12.63 64.54 21.98
C ARG A 4 11.11 64.38 21.93
N ALA A 5 10.52 63.89 23.02
CA ALA A 5 9.07 63.84 23.18
C ALA A 5 8.47 65.25 23.33
N SER A 6 7.13 65.35 23.32
CA SER A 6 6.39 66.63 23.39
C SER A 6 6.65 67.44 24.66
N ASP A 7 7.08 66.81 25.76
CA ASP A 7 7.48 67.45 27.01
C ASP A 7 8.93 67.99 26.99
N ASN A 8 9.67 67.76 25.91
CA ASN A 8 11.05 68.24 25.66
C ASN A 8 12.12 67.80 26.70
N SER A 9 11.72 67.00 27.69
CA SER A 9 12.53 66.45 28.78
C SER A 9 13.14 65.08 28.45
N THR A 10 12.36 64.19 27.83
CA THR A 10 12.72 62.80 27.51
C THR A 10 13.06 62.57 26.02
N ARG A 11 13.84 61.53 25.73
CA ARG A 11 14.14 61.14 24.33
C ARG A 11 12.97 60.32 23.79
N LEU A 12 12.66 60.49 22.50
CA LEU A 12 11.47 59.86 21.90
C LEU A 12 11.46 58.33 21.99
N GLY A 13 12.64 57.69 22.04
CA GLY A 13 12.75 56.24 22.19
C GLY A 13 12.29 55.73 23.56
N ASP A 14 12.65 56.44 24.63
CA ASP A 14 12.33 56.04 26.01
C ASP A 14 10.81 56.13 26.23
N SER A 15 10.18 57.23 25.77
CA SER A 15 8.72 57.41 25.80
C SER A 15 7.93 56.41 24.96
N VAL A 16 8.55 55.77 23.96
CA VAL A 16 7.91 54.70 23.18
C VAL A 16 8.03 53.36 23.90
N LEU A 17 9.15 53.09 24.58
CA LEU A 17 9.35 51.86 25.36
C LEU A 17 8.41 51.80 26.57
N ASP A 18 8.24 52.90 27.29
CA ASP A 18 7.29 53.00 28.41
C ASP A 18 5.83 52.78 27.95
N ALA A 19 5.47 53.22 26.73
CA ALA A 19 4.14 53.00 26.16
C ALA A 19 3.86 51.54 25.77
N PHE A 20 4.89 50.70 25.67
CA PHE A 20 4.79 49.25 25.44
C PHE A 20 5.07 48.42 26.70
N ASP A 21 5.18 49.07 27.88
CA ASP A 21 5.48 48.43 29.17
C ASP A 21 6.80 47.63 29.18
N VAL A 22 7.81 48.14 28.45
CA VAL A 22 9.13 47.51 28.31
C VAL A 22 10.18 48.26 29.14
N PHE A 23 10.81 47.56 30.08
CA PHE A 23 11.84 48.12 30.96
C PHE A 23 13.00 48.77 30.19
N HIS A 24 13.16 50.09 30.35
CA HIS A 24 14.18 50.89 29.66
C HIS A 24 15.56 50.88 30.36
N ASP A 25 15.70 50.18 31.48
CA ASP A 25 16.89 50.23 32.33
C ASP A 25 18.07 49.45 31.70
N LYS A 26 19.25 50.08 31.60
CA LYS A 26 20.41 49.57 30.84
C LYS A 26 20.93 48.20 31.32
N ASN A 27 20.58 47.83 32.55
CA ASN A 27 20.96 46.57 33.18
C ASN A 27 20.14 45.37 32.65
N TRP A 28 18.91 45.58 32.16
CA TRP A 28 18.07 44.49 31.63
C TRP A 28 18.67 43.81 30.39
N PHE A 29 19.37 44.57 29.54
CA PHE A 29 20.11 43.99 28.42
C PHE A 29 21.17 42.98 28.87
N TRP A 30 21.91 43.30 29.94
CA TRP A 30 22.94 42.42 30.50
C TRP A 30 22.33 41.21 31.22
N ILE A 31 21.20 41.39 31.91
CA ILE A 31 20.44 40.29 32.52
C ILE A 31 19.94 39.33 31.43
N GLY A 32 19.37 39.85 30.35
CA GLY A 32 18.94 39.05 29.19
C GLY A 32 20.10 38.31 28.52
N ALA A 33 21.24 38.98 28.29
CA ALA A 33 22.43 38.35 27.72
C ALA A 33 22.99 37.23 28.62
N ALA A 34 23.05 37.46 29.94
CA ALA A 34 23.50 36.47 30.91
C ALA A 34 22.54 35.27 31.00
N ALA A 35 21.22 35.51 30.99
CA ALA A 35 20.21 34.46 30.97
C ALA A 35 20.28 33.61 29.69
N LEU A 36 20.47 34.24 28.53
CA LEU A 36 20.56 33.55 27.24
C LEU A 36 21.86 32.73 27.12
N LEU A 37 22.98 33.24 27.65
CA LEU A 37 24.24 32.49 27.75
C LEU A 37 24.13 31.31 28.74
N GLY A 38 23.50 31.53 29.90
CA GLY A 38 23.21 30.46 30.86
C GLY A 38 22.31 29.37 30.29
N PHE A 39 21.26 29.75 29.55
CA PHE A 39 20.37 28.81 28.86
C PHE A 39 21.10 28.04 27.77
N ALA A 40 21.96 28.69 26.98
CA ALA A 40 22.77 28.02 25.97
C ALA A 40 23.74 26.99 26.57
N ILE A 41 24.38 27.29 27.69
CA ILE A 41 25.23 26.33 28.41
C ILE A 41 24.39 25.18 28.96
N LEU A 42 23.30 25.48 29.66
CA LEU A 42 22.40 24.48 30.24
C LEU A 42 21.84 23.53 29.18
N PHE A 43 21.40 24.05 28.04
CA PHE A 43 20.83 23.26 26.95
C PHE A 43 21.89 22.38 26.27
N ASN A 44 23.10 22.89 26.00
CA ASN A 44 24.18 22.07 25.45
C ASN A 44 24.64 20.97 26.40
N VAL A 45 24.70 21.25 27.72
CA VAL A 45 25.03 20.24 28.74
C VAL A 45 23.93 19.19 28.84
N LEU A 46 22.65 19.60 28.93
CA LEU A 46 21.51 18.66 28.94
C LEU A 46 21.42 17.83 27.66
N PHE A 47 21.69 18.41 26.49
CA PHE A 47 21.74 17.71 25.22
C PHE A 47 22.87 16.69 25.17
N THR A 48 24.05 17.03 25.71
CA THR A 48 25.17 16.09 25.83
C THR A 48 24.83 14.94 26.79
N PHE A 49 24.25 15.22 27.96
CA PHE A 49 23.77 14.17 28.88
C PHE A 49 22.65 13.33 28.27
N SER A 50 21.74 13.95 27.50
CA SER A 50 20.69 13.26 26.75
C SER A 50 21.30 12.27 25.76
N LEU A 51 22.29 12.66 24.96
CA LEU A 51 22.98 11.75 24.03
C LEU A 51 23.82 10.67 24.74
N MET A 52 24.26 10.92 25.97
CA MET A 52 25.10 9.98 26.74
C MET A 52 24.27 8.94 27.55
N TYR A 53 23.04 9.27 27.95
CA TYR A 53 22.20 8.41 28.79
C TYR A 53 20.88 7.95 28.16
N LEU A 54 20.36 8.66 27.15
CA LEU A 54 19.25 8.17 26.34
C LEU A 54 19.84 7.50 25.09
N ASN A 55 19.49 6.24 24.88
CA ASN A 55 19.78 5.56 23.62
C ASN A 55 19.26 6.43 22.46
N PRO A 56 20.03 6.58 21.37
CA PRO A 56 19.61 7.43 20.26
C PRO A 56 18.24 6.99 19.75
N PHE A 57 17.32 7.96 19.58
CA PHE A 57 16.08 7.70 18.86
C PHE A 57 16.45 7.15 17.49
N GLY A 58 16.03 5.92 17.21
CA GLY A 58 16.45 5.18 16.02
C GLY A 58 16.12 5.94 14.75
N ASN A 59 17.14 6.56 14.14
CA ASN A 59 17.01 7.19 12.84
C ASN A 59 16.66 6.12 11.81
N ARG A 60 15.60 6.36 11.05
CA ARG A 60 15.29 5.60 9.83
C ARG A 60 16.31 5.96 8.74
N GLN A 61 17.50 5.37 8.82
CA GLN A 61 18.39 5.19 7.68
C GLN A 61 18.64 3.70 7.50
N ALA A 62 18.52 3.24 6.26
CA ALA A 62 18.59 1.83 5.94
C ALA A 62 20.01 1.30 6.17
N ILE A 63 20.18 0.49 7.21
CA ILE A 63 21.35 -0.34 7.45
C ILE A 63 20.82 -1.76 7.64
N MET A 64 21.31 -2.68 6.82
CA MET A 64 20.98 -4.10 6.92
C MET A 64 21.50 -4.63 8.26
N SER A 65 20.68 -5.40 8.98
CA SER A 65 21.10 -6.04 10.23
C SER A 65 22.21 -7.07 9.97
N GLU A 66 23.20 -7.15 10.87
CA GLU A 66 24.34 -8.08 10.76
C GLU A 66 23.93 -9.55 10.57
N GLU A 67 22.79 -9.95 11.12
CA GLU A 67 22.19 -11.29 10.94
C GLU A 67 21.91 -11.63 9.46
N THR A 68 21.65 -10.63 8.61
CA THR A 68 21.41 -10.84 7.17
C THR A 68 22.72 -10.90 6.37
N ALA A 69 23.82 -10.35 6.89
CA ALA A 69 25.12 -10.40 6.22
C ALA A 69 25.75 -11.79 6.33
N THR A 70 25.68 -12.41 7.51
CA THR A 70 26.21 -13.76 7.75
C THR A 70 25.44 -14.85 6.99
N GLU A 71 24.14 -14.71 6.80
CA GLU A 71 23.34 -15.60 5.94
C GLU A 71 23.77 -15.49 4.45
N ILE A 72 24.02 -14.27 3.95
CA ILE A 72 24.47 -14.03 2.57
C ILE A 72 25.91 -14.53 2.34
N GLU A 73 26.79 -14.43 3.34
CA GLU A 73 28.15 -14.98 3.26
C GLU A 73 28.13 -16.52 3.23
N ALA A 74 27.29 -17.16 4.05
CA ALA A 74 27.12 -18.62 4.06
C ALA A 74 26.57 -19.17 2.71
N GLU A 75 25.57 -18.50 2.12
CA GLU A 75 25.04 -18.90 0.80
C GLU A 75 26.04 -18.67 -0.35
N GLN A 76 26.99 -17.74 -0.22
CA GLN A 76 28.01 -17.50 -1.25
C GLN A 76 29.15 -18.52 -1.24
N GLU A 77 29.54 -19.06 -0.08
CA GLU A 77 30.57 -20.12 -0.03
C GLU A 77 30.09 -21.46 -0.61
N GLU A 78 28.83 -21.88 -0.33
CA GLU A 78 28.26 -23.10 -0.93
C GLU A 78 28.14 -23.03 -2.46
N SER A 79 28.13 -21.84 -3.06
CA SER A 79 27.99 -21.64 -4.51
C SER A 79 29.27 -21.87 -5.34
N LYS A 80 30.43 -22.14 -4.71
CA LYS A 80 31.75 -22.07 -5.38
C LYS A 80 32.51 -23.39 -5.61
N GLU A 81 32.01 -24.55 -5.16
CA GLU A 81 32.66 -25.84 -5.42
C GLU A 81 31.82 -26.79 -6.29
N GLU A 82 32.31 -27.09 -7.50
CA GLU A 82 31.83 -28.19 -8.34
C GLU A 82 32.68 -29.48 -8.16
N PRO A 83 32.15 -30.67 -8.50
CA PRO A 83 32.27 -31.82 -7.61
C PRO A 83 33.49 -32.73 -7.84
N ARG A 84 33.96 -33.37 -6.77
CA ARG A 84 34.95 -34.47 -6.84
C ARG A 84 34.39 -35.79 -6.30
N LEU A 85 34.45 -36.83 -7.13
CA LEU A 85 34.15 -38.21 -6.75
C LEU A 85 35.17 -38.76 -5.73
N ARG A 86 34.72 -39.32 -4.59
CA ARG A 86 35.02 -40.71 -4.14
C ARG A 86 34.49 -41.08 -2.73
N ARG A 87 33.48 -41.96 -2.70
CA ARG A 87 33.49 -43.33 -2.13
C ARG A 87 34.08 -43.62 -0.71
N ASN A 88 33.22 -44.21 0.14
CA ASN A 88 33.49 -45.10 1.32
C ASN A 88 34.06 -44.46 2.62
N SER A 89 33.79 -44.92 3.86
CA SER A 89 32.87 -45.97 4.38
C SER A 89 32.78 -46.02 5.93
N THR A 90 31.64 -46.51 6.47
CA THR A 90 31.45 -47.29 7.73
C THR A 90 31.87 -46.75 9.13
N LYS A 91 30.88 -46.56 10.03
CA LYS A 91 30.58 -47.35 11.27
C LYS A 91 29.40 -46.69 12.03
N ARG A 92 28.34 -47.42 12.45
CA ARG A 92 28.11 -48.08 13.77
C ARG A 92 28.15 -47.12 14.98
N ASP A 93 27.24 -47.14 15.96
CA ASP A 93 25.99 -47.89 16.24
C ASP A 93 25.03 -46.92 17.01
N SER A 94 23.76 -47.18 17.40
CA SER A 94 23.01 -48.42 17.69
C SER A 94 21.46 -48.22 17.53
N ILE A 95 20.62 -49.06 18.16
CA ILE A 95 19.16 -48.90 18.38
C ILE A 95 18.85 -49.45 19.80
N PRO A 96 17.77 -49.02 20.49
CA PRO A 96 16.56 -49.87 20.55
C PRO A 96 15.23 -49.06 20.49
N ARG A 97 14.17 -49.40 19.74
CA ARG A 97 13.29 -50.60 19.65
C ARG A 97 12.01 -50.53 20.51
N SER A 98 10.87 -50.24 19.86
CA SER A 98 9.52 -50.77 20.14
C SER A 98 8.64 -50.47 18.89
N LEU A 99 8.08 -51.46 18.17
CA LEU A 99 6.84 -52.22 18.44
C LEU A 99 5.59 -51.29 18.43
N SER A 100 4.52 -51.52 17.66
CA SER A 100 4.13 -52.70 16.84
C SER A 100 3.15 -52.34 15.69
N SER A 101 2.63 -53.34 14.98
CA SER A 101 2.07 -53.26 13.62
C SER A 101 0.52 -53.21 13.50
N SER A 102 0.08 -53.03 12.24
CA SER A 102 -1.24 -53.31 11.65
C SER A 102 -2.15 -52.07 11.47
N GLY A 103 -2.78 -51.81 10.32
CA GLY A 103 -2.88 -52.60 9.09
C GLY A 103 -4.34 -52.69 8.63
N GLY A 104 -4.72 -51.96 7.58
CA GLY A 104 -6.10 -52.00 7.06
C GLY A 104 -6.43 -50.87 6.08
N ASN A 105 -6.50 -51.20 4.78
CA ASN A 105 -7.15 -50.36 3.78
C ASN A 105 -8.65 -50.24 4.07
N ASN A 106 -9.28 -49.14 3.63
CA ASN A 106 -10.60 -49.18 2.98
C ASN A 106 -10.91 -47.87 2.24
N SER A 107 -11.19 -47.99 0.95
CA SER A 107 -11.76 -46.91 0.13
C SER A 107 -13.19 -46.61 0.55
N ARG A 108 -13.60 -45.34 0.61
CA ARG A 108 -15.00 -44.95 0.36
C ARG A 108 -15.17 -43.46 0.01
N GLU A 109 -15.60 -43.26 -1.22
CA GLU A 109 -16.34 -42.13 -1.74
C GLU A 109 -17.51 -41.71 -0.81
N MET A 110 -17.70 -40.40 -0.59
CA MET A 110 -19.05 -39.86 -0.41
C MET A 110 -19.14 -38.37 -0.77
N ALA A 111 -20.32 -37.98 -1.26
CA ALA A 111 -20.55 -36.74 -1.99
C ALA A 111 -21.13 -35.59 -1.15
N ILE A 112 -21.09 -34.40 -1.77
CA ILE A 112 -21.68 -33.15 -1.30
C ILE A 112 -23.16 -33.32 -0.93
N ARG A 113 -23.55 -32.90 0.28
CA ARG A 113 -24.96 -32.62 0.63
C ARG A 113 -25.12 -31.17 1.07
N ARG A 114 -25.84 -30.40 0.25
CA ARG A 114 -26.46 -29.12 0.64
C ARG A 114 -27.43 -29.35 1.80
N MET A 115 -27.43 -28.47 2.80
CA MET A 115 -28.58 -28.27 3.67
C MET A 115 -29.12 -26.85 3.48
N ASN A 116 -30.31 -26.76 2.88
CA ASN A 116 -31.21 -25.65 3.12
C ASN A 116 -32.13 -26.06 4.26
N SER A 117 -32.18 -25.29 5.34
CA SER A 117 -33.30 -25.34 6.29
C SER A 117 -34.01 -23.98 6.27
N ARG A 118 -35.27 -24.00 5.84
CA ARG A 118 -36.21 -22.92 6.16
C ARG A 118 -36.73 -23.18 7.57
N LEU A 119 -36.83 -22.14 8.40
CA LEU A 119 -37.86 -22.10 9.45
C LEU A 119 -38.49 -20.71 9.43
N SER A 120 -39.82 -20.68 9.60
CA SER A 120 -40.67 -19.52 9.38
C SER A 120 -41.15 -18.90 10.69
N SER A 121 -41.61 -17.66 10.57
CA SER A 121 -42.68 -17.02 11.35
C SER A 121 -42.51 -16.89 12.87
N LEU A 122 -42.44 -15.64 13.33
CA LEU A 122 -43.34 -15.06 14.34
C LEU A 122 -43.47 -13.54 14.08
N SER A 123 -44.49 -12.90 14.66
CA SER A 123 -45.19 -11.75 14.06
C SER A 123 -45.22 -10.46 14.89
N ASN A 124 -45.87 -9.44 14.31
CA ASN A 124 -46.17 -8.09 14.80
C ASN A 124 -45.04 -7.04 14.60
N GLY A 125 -45.31 -5.80 14.18
CA GLY A 125 -46.59 -5.25 13.69
C GLY A 125 -46.85 -3.80 14.14
N ASN A 126 -46.55 -2.83 13.27
CA ASN A 126 -47.35 -1.61 13.10
C ASN A 126 -46.90 -0.86 11.84
N GLY A 127 -47.85 -0.36 11.06
CA GLY A 127 -47.57 0.39 9.84
C GLY A 127 -47.81 1.88 10.00
N MET A 128 -47.16 2.69 9.16
CA MET A 128 -47.68 4.00 8.76
C MET A 128 -47.35 4.19 7.28
N SER A 129 -48.39 4.39 6.47
CA SER A 129 -48.28 4.53 5.02
C SER A 129 -48.01 5.97 4.61
N ARG A 130 -47.18 6.16 3.57
CA ARG A 130 -47.34 7.27 2.64
C ARG A 130 -47.00 6.80 1.22
N SER A 131 -47.95 7.03 0.31
CA SER A 131 -47.92 6.55 -1.07
C SER A 131 -47.37 7.62 -2.02
N GLY A 132 -46.78 7.21 -3.14
CA GLY A 132 -46.33 8.15 -4.19
C GLY A 132 -45.48 7.52 -5.31
N ASN A 133 -46.16 6.94 -6.30
CA ASN A 133 -45.68 6.57 -7.65
C ASN A 133 -44.55 5.54 -7.80
N GLU A 134 -44.96 4.29 -8.06
CA GLU A 134 -44.22 3.40 -8.95
C GLU A 134 -44.59 3.70 -10.42
N SER A 135 -43.61 3.60 -11.32
CA SER A 135 -43.83 3.24 -12.72
C SER A 135 -42.91 2.06 -13.03
N LEU A 136 -43.49 0.87 -13.13
CA LEU A 136 -42.74 -0.37 -13.34
C LEU A 136 -42.23 -0.46 -14.79
N GLU A 137 -40.93 -0.72 -14.95
CA GLU A 137 -40.46 -1.67 -15.96
C GLU A 137 -39.64 -2.76 -15.26
N ALA A 138 -40.11 -4.01 -15.36
CA ALA A 138 -39.49 -5.16 -14.75
C ALA A 138 -38.91 -6.09 -15.83
N ALA A 139 -37.59 -6.11 -15.98
CA ALA A 139 -36.89 -7.15 -16.73
C ALA A 139 -35.48 -7.38 -16.17
N ASN A 140 -35.13 -8.66 -16.01
CA ASN A 140 -33.85 -9.19 -15.53
C ASN A 140 -33.49 -8.92 -14.05
N GLY A 141 -33.63 -9.96 -13.22
CA GLY A 141 -33.16 -10.01 -11.84
C GLY A 141 -31.64 -10.07 -11.72
N VAL A 142 -30.96 -8.99 -12.10
CA VAL A 142 -29.63 -8.67 -11.56
C VAL A 142 -29.87 -8.04 -10.19
N ALA A 143 -29.26 -8.58 -9.14
CA ALA A 143 -29.31 -7.94 -7.83
C ALA A 143 -28.85 -6.48 -7.97
N PRO A 144 -29.46 -5.51 -7.24
CA PRO A 144 -29.02 -4.11 -7.34
C PRO A 144 -27.52 -4.07 -7.08
N LYS A 145 -26.77 -3.43 -8.00
CA LYS A 145 -25.33 -3.25 -7.81
C LYS A 145 -25.13 -2.62 -6.43
N ARG A 146 -24.30 -3.23 -5.58
CA ARG A 146 -23.85 -2.66 -4.31
C ARG A 146 -22.99 -1.43 -4.58
N GLY A 147 -23.63 -0.35 -5.02
CA GLY A 147 -23.05 0.99 -4.97
C GLY A 147 -23.05 1.46 -3.52
N MET A 148 -22.01 2.20 -3.14
CA MET A 148 -21.96 2.83 -1.83
C MET A 148 -22.84 4.07 -1.82
N ILE A 149 -23.25 4.50 -0.62
CA ILE A 149 -24.09 5.69 -0.41
C ILE A 149 -23.43 6.98 -0.91
N LEU A 150 -22.10 7.11 -0.81
CA LEU A 150 -21.38 8.28 -1.30
C LEU A 150 -21.06 8.14 -2.80
N PRO A 151 -21.56 9.05 -3.65
CA PRO A 151 -21.27 9.02 -5.07
C PRO A 151 -19.79 9.31 -5.32
N PHE A 152 -19.22 8.62 -6.31
CA PHE A 152 -17.92 8.94 -6.89
C PHE A 152 -18.01 8.86 -8.41
N THR A 153 -17.11 9.54 -9.11
CA THR A 153 -17.03 9.46 -10.57
C THR A 153 -16.00 8.39 -10.94
N PRO A 154 -16.33 7.35 -11.71
CA PRO A 154 -15.34 6.43 -12.26
C PRO A 154 -14.36 7.16 -13.19
N LEU A 155 -13.08 7.26 -12.80
CA LEU A 155 -12.06 8.00 -13.57
C LEU A 155 -11.00 7.07 -14.17
N ALA A 156 -10.81 7.15 -15.48
CA ALA A 156 -9.71 6.49 -16.17
C ALA A 156 -8.40 7.29 -16.02
N MET A 157 -7.28 6.59 -16.12
CA MET A 157 -5.93 7.17 -16.19
C MET A 157 -5.23 6.65 -17.45
N SER A 158 -4.61 7.53 -18.22
CA SER A 158 -3.80 7.17 -19.39
C SER A 158 -2.47 7.89 -19.31
N PHE A 159 -1.40 7.21 -19.72
CA PHE A 159 -0.04 7.73 -19.70
C PHE A 159 0.67 7.33 -20.99
N ASP A 160 1.44 8.24 -21.56
CA ASP A 160 2.05 8.10 -22.88
C ASP A 160 3.50 8.60 -22.86
N ASP A 161 4.40 7.77 -23.41
CA ASP A 161 5.85 7.97 -23.45
C ASP A 161 6.47 8.41 -22.11
N VAL A 162 5.96 7.86 -20.98
CA VAL A 162 6.42 8.27 -19.65
C VAL A 162 7.85 7.80 -19.39
N ASN A 163 8.70 8.79 -19.15
CA ASN A 163 10.11 8.65 -18.86
C ASN A 163 10.39 9.21 -17.46
N TYR A 164 11.29 8.56 -16.71
CA TYR A 164 11.68 9.02 -15.38
C TYR A 164 13.17 8.88 -15.16
N TYR A 165 13.79 9.97 -14.75
CA TYR A 165 15.22 10.11 -14.50
C TYR A 165 15.47 10.52 -13.06
N VAL A 166 16.54 10.01 -12.46
CA VAL A 166 17.10 10.51 -11.20
C VAL A 166 18.53 10.99 -11.44
N ASP A 167 19.05 11.85 -10.57
CA ASP A 167 20.47 12.19 -10.62
C ASP A 167 21.31 10.92 -10.39
N MET A 168 22.42 10.80 -11.12
CA MET A 168 23.26 9.60 -11.07
C MET A 168 23.85 9.42 -9.64
N PRO A 169 23.62 8.27 -8.98
CA PRO A 169 24.11 8.02 -7.63
C PRO A 169 25.65 8.15 -7.53
N PRO A 170 26.19 8.65 -6.41
CA PRO A 170 27.64 8.85 -6.28
C PRO A 170 28.43 7.56 -6.45
N GLU A 171 27.91 6.43 -5.97
CA GLU A 171 28.54 5.11 -6.07
C GLU A 171 28.68 4.66 -7.54
N MET A 172 27.77 5.10 -8.42
CA MET A 172 27.83 4.82 -9.86
C MET A 172 28.75 5.80 -10.61
N LYS A 173 28.86 7.06 -10.17
CA LYS A 173 29.86 8.00 -10.70
C LYS A 173 31.28 7.54 -10.39
N GLU A 174 31.52 7.00 -9.19
CA GLU A 174 32.81 6.39 -8.80
C GLU A 174 33.17 5.15 -9.62
N GLN A 175 32.17 4.40 -10.10
CA GLN A 175 32.35 3.28 -11.04
C GLN A 175 32.59 3.73 -12.51
N GLY A 176 32.73 5.03 -12.75
CA GLY A 176 33.12 5.58 -14.06
C GLY A 176 31.96 5.85 -15.02
N VAL A 177 30.71 5.90 -14.54
CA VAL A 177 29.56 6.28 -15.38
C VAL A 177 29.59 7.77 -15.68
N THR A 178 29.66 8.13 -16.97
CA THR A 178 29.79 9.52 -17.44
C THR A 178 28.46 10.27 -17.63
N GLU A 179 27.32 9.60 -17.42
CA GLU A 179 25.99 10.21 -17.53
C GLU A 179 25.60 10.91 -16.21
N ASP A 180 25.05 12.12 -16.28
CA ASP A 180 24.62 12.85 -15.08
C ASP A 180 23.29 12.37 -14.50
N ARG A 181 22.44 11.72 -15.31
CA ARG A 181 21.10 11.26 -14.93
C ARG A 181 20.91 9.79 -15.27
N LEU A 182 20.46 9.00 -14.28
CA LEU A 182 20.09 7.60 -14.46
C LEU A 182 18.61 7.50 -14.88
N GLN A 183 18.35 6.94 -16.06
CA GLN A 183 16.99 6.68 -16.55
C GLN A 183 16.43 5.38 -15.94
N LEU A 184 15.33 5.48 -15.19
CA LEU A 184 14.69 4.36 -14.49
C LEU A 184 13.41 3.86 -15.17
N LEU A 185 12.72 4.71 -15.92
CA LEU A 185 11.56 4.37 -16.76
C LEU A 185 11.81 4.87 -18.19
N ARG A 186 11.41 4.06 -19.18
CA ARG A 186 11.70 4.26 -20.60
C ARG A 186 10.44 4.06 -21.43
N ASP A 187 9.95 5.16 -22.01
CA ASP A 187 8.84 5.19 -22.99
C ASP A 187 7.64 4.34 -22.54
N VAL A 188 7.19 4.56 -21.30
CA VAL A 188 6.14 3.77 -20.67
C VAL A 188 4.78 4.33 -21.08
N THR A 189 4.09 3.63 -21.98
CA THR A 189 2.71 3.93 -22.41
C THR A 189 1.72 2.88 -21.89
N GLY A 190 0.52 3.33 -21.49
CA GLY A 190 -0.55 2.46 -21.00
C GLY A 190 -1.77 3.21 -20.47
N ALA A 191 -2.76 2.46 -20.01
CA ALA A 191 -3.98 3.02 -19.41
C ALA A 191 -4.58 2.10 -18.35
N PHE A 192 -5.18 2.70 -17.33
CA PHE A 192 -5.96 2.06 -16.28
C PHE A 192 -7.41 2.52 -16.39
N ARG A 193 -8.35 1.57 -16.35
CA ARG A 193 -9.76 1.82 -16.66
C ARG A 193 -10.66 1.50 -15.45
N PRO A 194 -11.79 2.21 -15.29
CA PRO A 194 -12.70 1.93 -14.18
C PRO A 194 -13.39 0.58 -14.34
N GLY A 195 -13.58 -0.15 -13.24
CA GLY A 195 -14.12 -1.51 -13.25
C GLY A 195 -13.16 -2.57 -13.82
N VAL A 196 -11.89 -2.22 -14.05
CA VAL A 196 -10.83 -3.12 -14.51
C VAL A 196 -9.77 -3.22 -13.42
N LEU A 197 -9.45 -4.44 -12.99
CA LEU A 197 -8.33 -4.72 -12.10
C LEU A 197 -7.08 -4.98 -12.95
N THR A 198 -6.11 -4.06 -12.88
CA THR A 198 -4.85 -4.15 -13.63
C THR A 198 -3.72 -4.61 -12.72
N ALA A 199 -3.06 -5.72 -13.09
CA ALA A 199 -1.82 -6.19 -12.48
C ALA A 199 -0.61 -5.45 -13.07
N LEU A 200 0.26 -4.95 -12.21
CA LEU A 200 1.59 -4.46 -12.57
C LEU A 200 2.62 -5.51 -12.13
N MET A 201 3.22 -6.21 -13.09
CA MET A 201 4.15 -7.32 -12.83
C MET A 201 5.46 -7.15 -13.58
N GLY A 202 6.45 -7.96 -13.19
CA GLY A 202 7.82 -7.86 -13.68
C GLY A 202 8.82 -8.22 -12.60
N VAL A 203 10.05 -8.51 -13.01
CA VAL A 203 11.15 -8.88 -12.11
C VAL A 203 11.44 -7.81 -11.04
N SER A 204 12.17 -8.18 -9.99
CA SER A 204 12.72 -7.17 -9.07
C SER A 204 13.65 -6.21 -9.84
N GLY A 205 13.63 -4.92 -9.49
CA GLY A 205 14.34 -3.88 -10.25
C GLY A 205 13.75 -3.56 -11.64
N ALA A 206 12.54 -4.03 -12.00
CA ALA A 206 11.87 -3.66 -13.25
C ALA A 206 11.29 -2.23 -13.28
N GLY A 207 11.28 -1.52 -12.13
CA GLY A 207 10.69 -0.18 -12.03
C GLY A 207 9.19 -0.17 -11.72
N LYS A 208 8.58 -1.28 -11.28
CA LYS A 208 7.15 -1.39 -10.93
C LYS A 208 6.70 -0.30 -9.94
N THR A 209 7.29 -0.29 -8.74
CA THR A 209 7.02 0.69 -7.68
C THR A 209 7.41 2.10 -8.13
N THR A 210 8.48 2.25 -8.92
CA THR A 210 8.88 3.54 -9.51
C THR A 210 7.80 4.12 -10.42
N LEU A 211 7.24 3.31 -11.33
CA LEU A 211 6.13 3.69 -12.20
C LEU A 211 4.90 4.04 -11.36
N MET A 212 4.55 3.20 -10.39
CA MET A 212 3.38 3.44 -9.54
C MET A 212 3.50 4.72 -8.70
N ASP A 213 4.67 5.00 -8.12
CA ASP A 213 4.95 6.25 -7.40
C ASP A 213 4.93 7.48 -8.34
N VAL A 214 5.43 7.38 -9.58
CA VAL A 214 5.39 8.48 -10.57
C VAL A 214 3.95 8.77 -10.98
N LEU A 215 3.16 7.74 -11.30
CA LEU A 215 1.75 7.88 -11.65
C LEU A 215 0.94 8.41 -10.45
N ALA A 216 1.17 7.91 -9.24
CA ALA A 216 0.60 8.45 -8.00
C ALA A 216 1.06 9.89 -7.69
N GLY A 217 2.21 10.32 -8.25
CA GLY A 217 2.86 11.59 -7.95
C GLY A 217 3.45 11.67 -6.54
N ARG A 218 3.94 10.52 -6.04
CA ARG A 218 4.68 10.39 -4.78
C ARG A 218 6.18 10.64 -4.96
N LYS A 219 6.73 10.53 -6.17
CA LYS A 219 8.09 10.99 -6.47
C LYS A 219 8.14 12.53 -6.48
N THR A 220 8.78 13.11 -5.48
CA THR A 220 9.01 14.56 -5.33
C THR A 220 10.38 15.01 -5.85
N GLY A 221 11.27 14.08 -6.21
CA GLY A 221 12.56 14.34 -6.84
C GLY A 221 12.71 13.56 -8.14
N GLY A 222 13.76 13.87 -8.89
CA GLY A 222 13.96 13.37 -10.26
C GLY A 222 13.16 14.17 -11.30
N TYR A 223 13.30 13.76 -12.57
CA TYR A 223 12.70 14.41 -13.73
C TYR A 223 11.69 13.45 -14.36
N ILE A 224 10.44 13.91 -14.50
CA ILE A 224 9.34 13.16 -15.14
C ILE A 224 9.09 13.80 -16.51
N GLU A 225 9.16 13.00 -17.56
CA GLU A 225 8.90 13.38 -18.95
C GLU A 225 7.79 12.47 -19.52
N GLY A 226 7.13 12.87 -20.61
CA GLY A 226 5.92 12.22 -21.15
C GLY A 226 4.61 12.89 -20.72
N ASP A 227 3.47 12.32 -21.11
CA ASP A 227 2.13 12.86 -20.82
C ASP A 227 1.33 11.92 -19.90
N ILE A 228 0.61 12.49 -18.94
CA ILE A 228 -0.25 11.76 -18.01
C ILE A 228 -1.59 12.48 -17.93
N ARG A 229 -2.66 11.80 -18.34
CA ARG A 229 -4.03 12.33 -18.35
C ARG A 229 -4.97 11.53 -17.48
N ILE A 230 -5.87 12.23 -16.80
CA ILE A 230 -6.98 11.68 -16.01
C ILE A 230 -8.26 11.96 -16.78
N SER A 231 -8.88 10.90 -17.30
CA SER A 231 -10.13 10.96 -18.10
C SER A 231 -10.09 12.03 -19.22
N GLY A 232 -8.95 12.13 -19.91
CA GLY A 232 -8.72 13.06 -21.01
C GLY A 232 -8.07 14.40 -20.63
N PHE A 233 -8.05 14.77 -19.35
CA PHE A 233 -7.47 16.04 -18.87
C PHE A 233 -6.04 15.86 -18.33
N PRO A 234 -5.10 16.80 -18.56
CA PRO A 234 -3.75 16.73 -17.98
C PRO A 234 -3.75 16.60 -16.45
N LYS A 235 -2.91 15.70 -15.92
CA LYS A 235 -2.81 15.42 -14.48
C LYS A 235 -2.28 16.64 -13.71
N LYS A 236 -3.09 17.17 -12.78
CA LYS A 236 -2.69 18.20 -11.79
C LYS A 236 -2.56 17.58 -10.41
N GLN A 237 -1.37 17.57 -9.83
CA GLN A 237 -1.07 16.81 -8.61
C GLN A 237 -1.98 17.17 -7.41
N GLU A 238 -2.20 18.45 -7.16
CA GLU A 238 -3.04 18.94 -6.05
C GLU A 238 -4.49 18.42 -6.09
N THR A 239 -5.05 18.26 -7.28
CA THR A 239 -6.41 17.76 -7.48
C THR A 239 -6.41 16.24 -7.54
N PHE A 240 -5.40 15.64 -8.18
CA PHE A 240 -5.22 14.20 -8.27
C PHE A 240 -5.12 13.55 -6.89
N ALA A 241 -4.34 14.13 -5.96
CA ALA A 241 -4.19 13.62 -4.59
C ALA A 241 -5.51 13.55 -3.78
N ARG A 242 -6.58 14.23 -4.21
CA ARG A 242 -7.92 14.16 -3.59
C ARG A 242 -8.82 13.07 -4.19
N ILE A 243 -8.48 12.55 -5.36
CA ILE A 243 -9.26 11.52 -6.10
C ILE A 243 -8.51 10.18 -6.22
N SER A 244 -7.22 10.15 -5.92
CA SER A 244 -6.38 8.96 -5.89
C SER A 244 -6.18 8.45 -4.46
N GLY A 245 -6.18 7.13 -4.28
CA GLY A 245 -5.70 6.49 -3.05
C GLY A 245 -4.47 5.62 -3.27
N TYR A 246 -3.66 5.42 -2.23
CA TYR A 246 -2.44 4.62 -2.28
C TYR A 246 -2.29 3.74 -1.03
N CYS A 247 -2.41 2.42 -1.20
CA CYS A 247 -2.09 1.45 -0.14
C CYS A 247 -0.59 1.10 -0.24
N GLU A 248 0.18 1.41 0.80
CA GLU A 248 1.61 1.06 0.86
C GLU A 248 1.83 -0.42 1.22
N GLN A 249 3.01 -0.95 0.92
CA GLN A 249 3.40 -2.32 1.26
C GLN A 249 3.45 -2.56 2.78
N ASN A 250 3.73 -1.51 3.58
CA ASN A 250 3.79 -1.56 5.03
C ASN A 250 2.49 -1.02 5.67
N ASP A 251 1.81 -1.85 6.46
CA ASP A 251 0.52 -1.50 7.06
C ASP A 251 0.68 -0.70 8.37
N ILE A 252 0.79 0.63 8.23
CA ILE A 252 0.96 1.56 9.37
C ILE A 252 -0.41 1.93 9.95
N HIS A 253 -0.71 1.43 11.15
CA HIS A 253 -1.92 1.75 11.92
C HIS A 253 -1.58 2.00 13.39
N SER A 254 -2.41 2.78 14.10
CA SER A 254 -2.27 2.93 15.55
C SER A 254 -2.64 1.63 16.26
N PRO A 255 -1.82 1.11 17.20
CA PRO A 255 -2.06 -0.20 17.81
C PRO A 255 -3.13 -0.20 18.90
N GLN A 256 -3.54 0.97 19.39
CA GLN A 256 -4.41 1.13 20.57
C GLN A 256 -5.88 1.42 20.24
N VAL A 257 -6.20 1.63 18.96
CA VAL A 257 -7.56 1.88 18.47
C VAL A 257 -8.20 0.60 17.95
N THR A 258 -9.53 0.60 17.85
CA THR A 258 -10.29 -0.44 17.16
C THR A 258 -10.28 -0.26 15.63
N VAL A 259 -10.66 -1.31 14.90
CA VAL A 259 -10.94 -1.24 13.46
C VAL A 259 -11.94 -0.11 13.13
N ARG A 260 -13.05 -0.04 13.85
CA ARG A 260 -14.11 0.94 13.61
C ARG A 260 -13.65 2.36 13.89
N GLU A 261 -12.95 2.61 14.99
CA GLU A 261 -12.38 3.93 15.30
C GLU A 261 -11.36 4.37 14.25
N SER A 262 -10.55 3.45 13.73
CA SER A 262 -9.58 3.74 12.65
C SER A 262 -10.27 4.23 11.38
N LEU A 263 -11.38 3.58 10.99
CA LEU A 263 -12.17 4.01 9.83
C LEU A 263 -12.89 5.33 10.09
N ILE A 264 -13.51 5.52 11.26
CA ILE A 264 -14.16 6.79 11.64
C ILE A 264 -13.14 7.94 11.61
N PHE A 265 -11.93 7.74 12.15
CA PHE A 265 -10.89 8.75 12.13
C PHE A 265 -10.49 9.14 10.70
N SER A 266 -10.30 8.17 9.80
CA SER A 266 -10.05 8.43 8.38
C SER A 266 -11.22 9.19 7.72
N ALA A 267 -12.46 8.76 7.97
CA ALA A 267 -13.68 9.36 7.40
C ALA A 267 -13.83 10.84 7.77
N PHE A 268 -13.64 11.16 9.05
CA PHE A 268 -13.85 12.52 9.54
C PHE A 268 -12.78 13.51 9.05
N LEU A 269 -11.57 13.03 8.74
CA LEU A 269 -10.47 13.85 8.22
C LEU A 269 -10.46 13.95 6.68
N ARG A 270 -10.82 12.88 5.96
CA ARG A 270 -10.66 12.79 4.50
C ARG A 270 -11.94 13.07 3.71
N LEU A 271 -13.12 12.80 4.27
CA LEU A 271 -14.38 13.11 3.59
C LEU A 271 -14.74 14.60 3.70
N PRO A 272 -15.39 15.19 2.68
CA PRO A 272 -15.79 16.61 2.68
C PRO A 272 -16.63 17.02 3.90
N LYS A 273 -16.70 18.32 4.20
CA LYS A 273 -17.46 18.86 5.34
C LYS A 273 -18.97 18.88 5.10
N GLU A 274 -19.35 18.80 3.83
CA GLU A 274 -20.69 18.81 3.28
C GLU A 274 -21.44 17.50 3.57
N VAL A 275 -20.70 16.40 3.75
CA VAL A 275 -21.25 15.08 4.13
C VAL A 275 -21.59 15.06 5.62
N SER A 276 -22.83 14.69 5.95
CA SER A 276 -23.33 14.64 7.33
C SER A 276 -22.57 13.61 8.18
N LYS A 277 -22.62 13.75 9.52
CA LYS A 277 -21.98 12.76 10.42
C LYS A 277 -22.61 11.38 10.28
N GLU A 278 -23.92 11.36 10.08
CA GLU A 278 -24.74 10.17 9.89
C GLU A 278 -24.37 9.49 8.57
N GLU A 279 -24.27 10.25 7.48
CA GLU A 279 -23.81 9.77 6.16
C GLU A 279 -22.38 9.21 6.24
N LYS A 280 -21.45 9.89 6.94
CA LYS A 280 -20.08 9.39 7.17
C LYS A 280 -20.07 8.07 7.94
N MET A 281 -20.92 7.90 8.94
CA MET A 281 -21.02 6.66 9.71
C MET A 281 -21.58 5.51 8.87
N ILE A 282 -22.66 5.75 8.11
CA ILE A 282 -23.24 4.75 7.20
C ILE A 282 -22.19 4.31 6.17
N PHE A 283 -21.45 5.25 5.57
CA PHE A 283 -20.40 4.93 4.61
C PHE A 283 -19.23 4.15 5.23
N VAL A 284 -18.85 4.42 6.49
CA VAL A 284 -17.86 3.61 7.21
C VAL A 284 -18.33 2.17 7.39
N ASP A 285 -19.58 1.98 7.81
CA ASP A 285 -20.15 0.64 8.01
C ASP A 285 -20.30 -0.10 6.65
N GLU A 286 -20.64 0.58 5.55
CA GLU A 286 -20.62 0.02 4.18
C GLU A 286 -19.22 -0.41 3.71
N VAL A 287 -18.19 0.42 3.90
CA VAL A 287 -16.81 0.06 3.53
C VAL A 287 -16.34 -1.14 4.36
N MET A 288 -16.74 -1.20 5.63
CA MET A 288 -16.42 -2.33 6.51
C MET A 288 -17.10 -3.63 6.08
N GLU A 289 -18.32 -3.58 5.54
CA GLU A 289 -18.96 -4.73 4.89
C GLU A 289 -18.21 -5.13 3.60
N LEU A 290 -17.84 -4.16 2.75
CA LEU A 290 -17.17 -4.38 1.47
C LEU A 290 -15.82 -5.12 1.61
N VAL A 291 -15.07 -4.81 2.67
CA VAL A 291 -13.81 -5.51 3.03
C VAL A 291 -14.00 -6.66 4.02
N GLU A 292 -15.23 -7.04 4.35
CA GLU A 292 -15.58 -8.16 5.23
C GLU A 292 -14.97 -8.06 6.66
N LEU A 293 -14.91 -6.85 7.22
CA LEU A 293 -14.36 -6.57 8.56
C LEU A 293 -15.43 -6.37 9.66
N ASP A 294 -16.73 -6.44 9.37
CA ASP A 294 -17.80 -6.19 10.38
C ASP A 294 -17.66 -7.04 11.65
N ASN A 295 -17.29 -8.32 11.52
CA ASN A 295 -17.04 -9.22 12.65
C ASN A 295 -15.84 -8.81 13.54
N LEU A 296 -15.04 -7.83 13.10
CA LEU A 296 -13.81 -7.35 13.75
C LEU A 296 -13.89 -5.86 14.10
N LYS A 297 -15.06 -5.22 13.97
CA LYS A 297 -15.21 -3.76 14.12
C LYS A 297 -14.72 -3.21 15.46
N ASP A 298 -14.99 -3.94 16.55
CA ASP A 298 -14.58 -3.58 17.92
C ASP A 298 -13.25 -4.24 18.33
N ALA A 299 -12.57 -4.94 17.41
CA ALA A 299 -11.27 -5.55 17.68
C ALA A 299 -10.16 -4.48 17.67
N ILE A 300 -9.28 -4.53 18.67
CA ILE A 300 -8.09 -3.69 18.76
C ILE A 300 -7.10 -4.06 17.66
N VAL A 301 -6.58 -3.05 16.97
CA VAL A 301 -5.64 -3.21 15.85
C VAL A 301 -4.35 -3.90 16.27
N GLY A 302 -3.77 -3.50 17.41
CA GLY A 302 -2.58 -4.12 18.00
C GLY A 302 -1.29 -3.94 17.20
N LEU A 303 -0.19 -4.48 17.73
CA LEU A 303 1.14 -4.40 17.12
C LEU A 303 1.36 -5.52 16.09
N PRO A 304 1.87 -5.22 14.87
CA PRO A 304 2.13 -6.22 13.84
C PRO A 304 2.95 -7.40 14.38
N GLY A 305 2.46 -8.62 14.14
CA GLY A 305 3.15 -9.86 14.55
C GLY A 305 3.07 -10.22 16.04
N ILE A 306 2.50 -9.36 16.91
CA ILE A 306 2.47 -9.59 18.36
C ILE A 306 1.05 -9.60 18.92
N THR A 307 0.21 -8.61 18.60
CA THR A 307 -1.14 -8.47 19.19
C THR A 307 -2.17 -7.93 18.20
N GLY A 308 -3.45 -8.15 18.50
CA GLY A 308 -4.58 -7.62 17.74
C GLY A 308 -4.81 -8.39 16.44
N LEU A 309 -4.86 -7.65 15.32
CA LEU A 309 -5.22 -8.19 14.01
C LEU A 309 -4.11 -9.03 13.38
N SER A 310 -4.52 -10.09 12.68
CA SER A 310 -3.63 -10.87 11.81
C SER A 310 -3.09 -10.02 10.64
N THR A 311 -2.03 -10.48 9.98
CA THR A 311 -1.46 -9.82 8.79
C THR A 311 -2.51 -9.61 7.69
N GLU A 312 -3.31 -10.65 7.43
CA GLU A 312 -4.45 -10.66 6.50
C GLU A 312 -5.50 -9.58 6.84
N GLN A 313 -5.94 -9.55 8.10
CA GLN A 313 -6.94 -8.59 8.58
C GLN A 313 -6.40 -7.15 8.54
N ARG A 314 -5.11 -6.97 8.85
CA ARG A 314 -4.42 -5.68 8.81
C ARG A 314 -4.28 -5.15 7.37
N LYS A 315 -3.98 -6.01 6.39
CA LYS A 315 -4.00 -5.66 4.96
C LYS A 315 -5.38 -5.15 4.52
N ARG A 316 -6.46 -5.84 4.95
CA ARG A 316 -7.83 -5.39 4.68
C ARG A 316 -8.17 -4.07 5.38
N LEU A 317 -7.65 -3.83 6.59
CA LEU A 317 -7.80 -2.54 7.28
C LEU A 317 -7.10 -1.41 6.51
N THR A 318 -5.90 -1.62 5.97
CA THR A 318 -5.20 -0.64 5.11
C THR A 318 -6.04 -0.27 3.89
N ILE A 319 -6.59 -1.27 3.20
CA ILE A 319 -7.50 -1.06 2.05
C ILE A 319 -8.75 -0.27 2.49
N ALA A 320 -9.36 -0.61 3.62
CA ALA A 320 -10.55 0.07 4.13
C ALA A 320 -10.29 1.52 4.54
N VAL A 321 -9.19 1.81 5.25
CA VAL A 321 -8.78 3.17 5.64
C VAL A 321 -8.61 4.08 4.42
N GLU A 322 -8.15 3.52 3.30
CA GLU A 322 -8.01 4.23 2.03
C GLU A 322 -9.35 4.39 1.29
N LEU A 323 -10.19 3.36 1.27
CA LEU A 323 -11.52 3.39 0.65
C LEU A 323 -12.47 4.39 1.31
N VAL A 324 -12.33 4.59 2.62
CA VAL A 324 -13.11 5.58 3.40
C VAL A 324 -12.87 7.03 2.94
N ALA A 325 -11.82 7.32 2.17
CA ALA A 325 -11.65 8.62 1.52
C ALA A 325 -12.49 8.80 0.24
N ASN A 326 -13.25 7.77 -0.15
CA ASN A 326 -13.97 7.65 -1.42
C ASN A 326 -13.14 7.97 -2.69
N PRO A 327 -11.92 7.40 -2.85
CA PRO A 327 -11.10 7.63 -4.04
C PRO A 327 -11.72 7.01 -5.30
N SER A 328 -11.42 7.58 -6.46
CA SER A 328 -11.86 7.08 -7.78
C SER A 328 -10.83 6.17 -8.46
N ILE A 329 -9.55 6.39 -8.16
CA ILE A 329 -8.39 5.61 -8.62
C ILE A 329 -7.64 5.10 -7.39
N ILE A 330 -7.27 3.83 -7.32
CA ILE A 330 -6.54 3.24 -6.19
C ILE A 330 -5.31 2.50 -6.70
N PHE A 331 -4.16 2.82 -6.11
CA PHE A 331 -2.91 2.08 -6.24
C PHE A 331 -2.70 1.20 -5.00
N MET A 332 -2.24 -0.03 -5.18
CA MET A 332 -1.92 -0.95 -4.08
C MET A 332 -0.54 -1.57 -4.29
N ASP A 333 0.37 -1.34 -3.35
CA ASP A 333 1.73 -1.88 -3.42
C ASP A 333 1.80 -3.25 -2.74
N GLU A 334 1.92 -4.30 -3.55
CA GLU A 334 2.03 -5.70 -3.15
C GLU A 334 1.03 -6.09 -2.03
N PRO A 335 -0.29 -5.99 -2.25
CA PRO A 335 -1.31 -6.26 -1.23
C PRO A 335 -1.31 -7.72 -0.72
N THR A 336 -0.66 -8.63 -1.45
CA THR A 336 -0.48 -10.05 -1.08
C THR A 336 0.89 -10.35 -0.43
N SER A 337 1.72 -9.35 -0.17
CA SER A 337 3.03 -9.52 0.48
C SER A 337 2.90 -10.05 1.92
N GLY A 338 3.76 -11.00 2.28
CA GLY A 338 3.77 -11.61 3.63
C GLY A 338 2.56 -12.49 3.98
N LEU A 339 1.75 -12.90 3.00
CA LEU A 339 0.57 -13.74 3.20
C LEU A 339 0.75 -15.14 2.63
N ASP A 340 0.11 -16.13 3.25
CA ASP A 340 -0.05 -17.45 2.67
C ASP A 340 -1.09 -17.42 1.53
N ALA A 341 -1.14 -18.46 0.69
CA ALA A 341 -2.05 -18.51 -0.44
C ALA A 341 -3.54 -18.33 -0.06
N ARG A 342 -3.95 -18.77 1.14
CA ARG A 342 -5.32 -18.59 1.61
C ARG A 342 -5.61 -17.15 2.04
N ALA A 343 -4.75 -16.55 2.87
CA ALA A 343 -4.89 -15.15 3.27
C ALA A 343 -4.84 -14.21 2.06
N ALA A 344 -3.89 -14.44 1.15
CA ALA A 344 -3.77 -13.66 -0.09
C ALA A 344 -5.05 -13.73 -0.95
N ALA A 345 -5.71 -14.89 -1.03
CA ALA A 345 -6.99 -15.02 -1.74
C ALA A 345 -8.14 -14.24 -1.06
N ILE A 346 -8.17 -14.16 0.28
CA ILE A 346 -9.17 -13.36 1.01
C ILE A 346 -8.96 -11.86 0.75
N VAL A 347 -7.71 -11.38 0.81
CA VAL A 347 -7.38 -9.98 0.46
C VAL A 347 -7.70 -9.69 -1.01
N MET A 348 -7.31 -10.55 -1.94
CA MET A 348 -7.62 -10.35 -3.36
C MET A 348 -9.12 -10.37 -3.67
N ARG A 349 -9.94 -11.07 -2.88
CA ARG A 349 -11.40 -10.97 -2.96
C ARG A 349 -11.90 -9.57 -2.56
N THR A 350 -11.37 -8.94 -1.52
CA THR A 350 -11.79 -7.57 -1.16
C THR A 350 -11.30 -6.52 -2.16
N VAL A 351 -10.12 -6.73 -2.76
CA VAL A 351 -9.64 -5.94 -3.91
C VAL A 351 -10.58 -6.10 -5.12
N ARG A 352 -11.04 -7.32 -5.41
CA ARG A 352 -12.05 -7.58 -6.46
C ARG A 352 -13.38 -6.89 -6.16
N ASN A 353 -13.94 -7.06 -4.96
CA ASN A 353 -15.15 -6.35 -4.52
C ASN A 353 -15.02 -4.83 -4.72
N THR A 354 -13.84 -4.28 -4.43
CA THR A 354 -13.52 -2.86 -4.62
C THR A 354 -13.56 -2.44 -6.09
N VAL A 355 -12.98 -3.23 -7.00
CA VAL A 355 -13.04 -2.97 -8.45
C VAL A 355 -14.48 -3.00 -8.94
N ASP A 356 -15.27 -3.96 -8.46
CA ASP A 356 -16.64 -4.19 -8.90
C ASP A 356 -17.60 -3.06 -8.49
N THR A 357 -17.20 -2.18 -7.54
CA THR A 357 -17.89 -0.89 -7.29
C THR A 357 -17.81 0.08 -8.49
N GLY A 358 -16.89 -0.14 -9.43
CA GLY A 358 -16.63 0.70 -10.60
C GLY A 358 -15.37 1.55 -10.52
N ARG A 359 -14.51 1.36 -9.49
CA ARG A 359 -13.24 2.09 -9.35
C ARG A 359 -12.16 1.60 -10.31
N THR A 360 -11.19 2.46 -10.59
CA THR A 360 -9.95 2.06 -11.27
C THR A 360 -8.96 1.56 -10.22
N VAL A 361 -8.55 0.29 -10.29
CA VAL A 361 -7.64 -0.30 -9.29
C VAL A 361 -6.43 -0.95 -9.96
N VAL A 362 -5.25 -0.58 -9.46
CA VAL A 362 -3.95 -1.04 -9.95
C VAL A 362 -3.18 -1.64 -8.79
N CYS A 363 -2.68 -2.87 -8.96
CA CYS A 363 -1.90 -3.55 -7.93
C CYS A 363 -0.54 -3.98 -8.49
N THR A 364 0.56 -3.67 -7.81
CA THR A 364 1.81 -4.42 -8.03
C THR A 364 1.67 -5.79 -7.40
N ILE A 365 2.14 -6.84 -8.07
CA ILE A 365 2.28 -8.17 -7.45
C ILE A 365 3.64 -8.78 -7.81
N HIS A 366 4.26 -9.36 -6.78
CA HIS A 366 5.41 -10.24 -6.90
C HIS A 366 4.96 -11.71 -6.79
N GLN A 367 5.27 -12.51 -7.81
CA GLN A 367 5.06 -13.98 -7.84
C GLN A 367 3.65 -14.46 -7.40
N PRO A 368 2.59 -14.17 -8.17
CA PRO A 368 1.23 -14.61 -7.86
C PRO A 368 1.10 -16.15 -7.94
N SER A 369 0.21 -16.70 -7.10
CA SER A 369 -0.39 -18.01 -7.40
C SER A 369 -1.27 -17.93 -8.65
N ILE A 370 -1.50 -19.07 -9.32
CA ILE A 370 -2.35 -19.12 -10.52
C ILE A 370 -3.75 -18.55 -10.23
N ASP A 371 -4.37 -18.91 -9.10
CA ASP A 371 -5.71 -18.46 -8.73
C ASP A 371 -5.78 -16.93 -8.55
N ILE A 372 -4.72 -16.32 -8.01
CA ILE A 372 -4.61 -14.87 -7.87
C ILE A 372 -4.33 -14.22 -9.22
N PHE A 373 -3.52 -14.82 -10.08
CA PHE A 373 -3.23 -14.30 -11.42
C PHE A 373 -4.47 -14.30 -12.32
N GLU A 374 -5.26 -15.38 -12.32
CA GLU A 374 -6.52 -15.45 -13.08
C GLU A 374 -7.61 -14.53 -12.53
N ALA A 375 -7.46 -14.00 -11.31
CA ALA A 375 -8.36 -12.97 -10.76
C ALA A 375 -8.17 -11.58 -11.39
N PHE A 376 -7.11 -11.34 -12.19
CA PHE A 376 -6.87 -10.06 -12.86
C PHE A 376 -7.60 -9.95 -14.21
N ASN A 377 -7.92 -8.72 -14.61
CA ASN A 377 -8.50 -8.45 -15.93
C ASN A 377 -7.42 -8.13 -16.96
N GLU A 378 -6.49 -7.26 -16.58
CA GLU A 378 -5.42 -6.73 -17.44
C GLU A 378 -4.06 -6.83 -16.76
N LEU A 379 -3.01 -6.96 -17.58
CA LEU A 379 -1.63 -7.04 -17.14
C LEU A 379 -0.79 -5.98 -17.86
N LEU A 380 -0.02 -5.24 -17.06
CA LEU A 380 1.11 -4.43 -17.49
C LEU A 380 2.38 -5.12 -17.01
N LEU A 381 3.12 -5.75 -17.93
CA LEU A 381 4.34 -6.49 -17.64
C LEU A 381 5.58 -5.67 -18.00
N MET A 382 6.47 -5.46 -17.04
CA MET A 382 7.73 -4.70 -17.19
C MET A 382 8.96 -5.60 -17.10
N LYS A 383 10.02 -5.26 -17.85
CA LYS A 383 11.37 -5.83 -17.69
C LYS A 383 12.30 -4.87 -16.92
N ARG A 384 13.44 -5.41 -16.47
CA ARG A 384 14.58 -4.62 -15.97
C ARG A 384 14.94 -3.51 -16.97
N GLY A 385 15.18 -2.30 -16.45
CA GLY A 385 15.38 -1.10 -17.27
C GLY A 385 14.10 -0.32 -17.59
N GLY A 386 12.99 -0.57 -16.88
CA GLY A 386 11.84 0.33 -16.88
C GLY A 386 11.00 0.34 -18.15
N GLN A 387 11.05 -0.74 -18.94
CA GLN A 387 10.36 -0.87 -20.23
C GLN A 387 9.19 -1.87 -20.13
N VAL A 388 8.08 -1.54 -20.79
CA VAL A 388 6.93 -2.43 -20.95
C VAL A 388 7.26 -3.54 -21.97
N ILE A 389 6.88 -4.78 -21.65
CA ILE A 389 6.94 -5.94 -22.54
C ILE A 389 5.54 -6.23 -23.11
N TYR A 390 4.52 -6.15 -22.27
CA TYR A 390 3.14 -6.46 -22.60
C TYR A 390 2.20 -5.54 -21.83
N SER A 391 1.16 -5.05 -22.50
CA SER A 391 0.09 -4.25 -21.91
C SER A 391 -1.22 -4.72 -22.56
N GLY A 392 -2.10 -5.34 -21.77
CA GLY A 392 -3.36 -5.86 -22.33
C GLY A 392 -4.15 -6.83 -21.45
N PRO A 393 -5.33 -7.27 -21.93
CA PRO A 393 -6.21 -8.18 -21.21
C PRO A 393 -5.67 -9.61 -21.20
N LEU A 394 -5.59 -10.22 -20.01
CA LEU A 394 -5.15 -11.62 -19.84
C LEU A 394 -6.03 -12.61 -20.61
N GLY A 395 -7.34 -12.35 -20.60
CA GLY A 395 -8.35 -13.28 -21.11
C GLY A 395 -8.59 -14.48 -20.17
N ARG A 396 -9.65 -15.24 -20.44
CA ARG A 396 -9.96 -16.48 -19.69
C ARG A 396 -8.76 -17.42 -19.69
N ASN A 397 -8.36 -17.89 -18.51
CA ASN A 397 -7.20 -18.78 -18.34
C ASN A 397 -5.92 -18.26 -19.02
N SER A 398 -5.74 -16.94 -19.05
CA SER A 398 -4.53 -16.29 -19.58
C SER A 398 -4.24 -16.57 -21.07
N HIS A 399 -5.24 -16.92 -21.89
CA HIS A 399 -5.01 -17.31 -23.28
C HIS A 399 -4.35 -16.21 -24.14
N LYS A 400 -4.70 -14.93 -23.94
CA LYS A 400 -4.19 -13.83 -24.79
C LYS A 400 -2.73 -13.51 -24.55
N ILE A 401 -2.28 -13.62 -23.31
CA ILE A 401 -0.86 -13.44 -22.96
C ILE A 401 -0.03 -14.63 -23.44
N ILE A 402 -0.57 -15.85 -23.38
CA ILE A 402 0.08 -17.04 -23.97
C ILE A 402 0.21 -16.87 -25.48
N GLU A 403 -0.86 -16.50 -26.18
CA GLU A 403 -0.87 -16.23 -27.62
C GLU A 403 0.17 -15.17 -28.02
N TYR A 404 0.25 -14.06 -27.28
CA TYR A 404 1.25 -13.02 -27.48
C TYR A 404 2.69 -13.54 -27.38
N PHE A 405 3.02 -14.35 -26.37
CA PHE A 405 4.37 -14.89 -26.22
C PHE A 405 4.69 -16.07 -27.15
N GLU A 406 3.70 -16.87 -27.54
CA GLU A 406 3.87 -17.94 -28.53
C GLU A 406 4.04 -17.40 -29.96
N ALA A 407 3.55 -16.19 -30.25
CA ALA A 407 3.79 -15.50 -31.53
C ALA A 407 5.24 -15.02 -31.71
N ILE A 408 6.04 -14.91 -30.64
CA ILE A 408 7.43 -14.42 -30.71
C ILE A 408 8.37 -15.54 -31.19
N PRO A 409 9.09 -15.36 -32.32
CA PRO A 409 10.03 -16.37 -32.81
C PRO A 409 11.13 -16.68 -31.76
N LYS A 410 11.39 -17.98 -31.56
CA LYS A 410 12.31 -18.56 -30.55
C LYS A 410 11.81 -18.56 -29.09
N SER A 411 10.57 -18.18 -28.78
CA SER A 411 10.02 -18.50 -27.46
C SER A 411 9.97 -20.02 -27.26
N ARG A 412 10.38 -20.51 -26.08
CA ARG A 412 10.08 -21.90 -25.70
C ARG A 412 8.57 -21.95 -25.50
N LYS A 413 7.88 -22.84 -26.22
CA LYS A 413 6.43 -23.08 -26.02
C LYS A 413 6.14 -23.16 -24.52
N LEU A 414 5.26 -22.29 -24.05
CA LEU A 414 4.84 -22.25 -22.66
C LEU A 414 4.16 -23.60 -22.37
N LYS A 415 4.88 -24.51 -21.70
CA LYS A 415 4.36 -25.86 -21.44
C LYS A 415 3.02 -25.73 -20.72
N LYS A 416 2.05 -26.58 -21.09
CA LYS A 416 0.77 -26.76 -20.39
C LYS A 416 0.91 -27.09 -18.88
N SER A 417 2.14 -27.29 -18.37
CA SER A 417 2.44 -27.35 -16.93
C SER A 417 2.16 -26.04 -16.19
N ILE A 418 2.11 -24.88 -16.86
CA ILE A 418 1.62 -23.63 -16.24
C ILE A 418 0.19 -23.81 -15.72
N THR A 419 -0.59 -24.72 -16.32
CA THR A 419 -1.95 -25.05 -15.89
C THR A 419 -2.04 -26.24 -14.91
N GLN A 420 -0.94 -26.92 -14.55
CA GLN A 420 -1.07 -28.16 -13.74
C GLN A 420 0.14 -28.68 -12.93
N GLN A 421 1.33 -28.06 -12.96
CA GLN A 421 2.44 -28.45 -12.05
C GLN A 421 3.12 -27.22 -11.44
N HIS A 422 2.92 -27.06 -10.13
CA HIS A 422 3.59 -26.11 -9.22
C HIS A 422 3.18 -24.63 -9.24
N GLY A 423 1.91 -24.31 -9.56
CA GLY A 423 1.11 -23.30 -8.84
C GLY A 423 1.53 -21.82 -8.85
N CYS A 424 2.66 -21.44 -9.45
CA CYS A 424 3.28 -20.13 -9.34
C CYS A 424 3.92 -19.70 -10.67
N TRP A 425 3.75 -18.44 -11.04
CA TRP A 425 4.42 -17.84 -12.19
C TRP A 425 5.85 -17.41 -11.81
N LYS A 426 6.86 -17.99 -12.47
CA LYS A 426 8.28 -17.60 -12.38
C LYS A 426 8.73 -16.90 -13.66
#